data_AF-A0A4Q0XMS7-F1
#
_entry.id   AF-A0A4Q0XMS7-F1
#
_cell.length_a   1.000
_cell.length_b   1.000
_cell.length_c   1.000
_cell.angle_alpha   90.00
_cell.angle_beta   90.00
_cell.angle_gamma   90.00
#
_symmetry.space_group_name_H-M   'P 1'
#
loop_
_entity.id
_entity.type
_entity.pdbx_description
1 polymer ?
#
loop_
_entity_poly.entity_id
_entity_poly.type
_entity_poly.pdbx_seq_one_letter_code
_entity_poly.pdbx_strand_id
1 'polypeptide(L)' 'MNDTIQNILAFLALGLALSFLVKKFFWKKSKKKRAFGDAHDCDNCH' A
#
# COMPACT_ATOMS: atom_id res chain seq x y z
N MET A 1 -29.23 21.85 -10.80
CA MET A 1 -28.02 21.01 -10.77
C MET A 1 -27.50 21.10 -9.34
N ASN A 2 -27.25 19.97 -8.67
CA ASN A 2 -26.91 19.98 -7.24
C ASN A 2 -25.39 19.88 -7.10
N ASP A 3 -24.73 21.03 -7.28
CA ASP A 3 -23.29 21.22 -7.18
C ASP A 3 -22.70 20.68 -5.87
N THR A 4 -23.50 20.64 -4.81
CA THR A 4 -23.14 20.04 -3.52
C THR A 4 -22.76 18.56 -3.66
N ILE A 5 -23.56 17.78 -4.40
CA ILE A 5 -23.30 16.34 -4.57
C ILE A 5 -22.12 16.08 -5.51
N GLN A 6 -21.96 16.88 -6.57
CA GLN A 6 -20.80 16.77 -7.46
C GLN A 6 -19.48 17.11 -6.75
N ASN A 7 -19.48 18.14 -5.90
CA ASN A 7 -18.30 18.49 -5.11
C ASN A 7 -17.94 17.37 -4.13
N ILE A 8 -18.91 16.80 -3.42
CA ILE A 8 -18.67 15.66 -2.53
C ILE A 8 -18.06 14.49 -3.29
N LEU A 9 -18.60 14.15 -4.47
CA LEU A 9 -18.07 13.08 -5.31
C LEU A 9 -16.66 13.39 -5.82
N ALA A 10 -16.39 14.64 -6.22
CA ALA A 10 -15.07 15.07 -6.67
C ALA A 10 -14.02 14.99 -5.55
N PHE A 11 -14.36 15.45 -4.33
CA PHE A 11 -13.46 15.34 -3.18
C PHE A 11 -13.25 13.90 -2.74
N LEU A 12 -14.27 13.04 -2.80
CA LEU A 12 -14.14 11.61 -2.53
C LEU A 12 -13.24 10.92 -3.55
N ALA A 13 -13.43 11.20 -4.84
CA ALA A 13 -12.59 10.66 -5.91
C ALA A 13 -11.12 11.12 -5.76
N LEU A 14 -10.91 12.40 -5.44
CA LEU A 14 -9.58 12.95 -5.17
C LEU A 14 -8.94 12.30 -3.94
N GLY A 15 -9.68 12.16 -2.84
CA GLY A 15 -9.21 11.51 -1.62
C GLY A 15 -8.88 10.02 -1.82
N LEU A 16 -9.68 9.30 -2.60
CA LEU A 16 -9.42 7.91 -2.99
C LEU A 16 -8.18 7.80 -3.87
N ALA A 17 -8.02 8.68 -4.85
CA ALA A 17 -6.85 8.69 -5.73
C ALA A 17 -5.56 8.94 -4.93
N LEU A 18 -5.56 9.95 -4.05
CA LEU A 18 -4.42 10.28 -3.20
C LEU A 18 -4.10 9.16 -2.21
N SER A 19 -5.11 8.60 -1.54
CA SER A 19 -4.90 7.48 -0.61
C SER A 19 -4.39 6.22 -1.31
N PHE A 20 -4.85 5.93 -2.53
CA PHE A 20 -4.32 4.83 -3.34
C PHE A 20 -2.88 5.09 -3.77
N LEU A 21 -2.53 6.34 -4.14
CA LEU A 21 -1.17 6.72 -4.51
C LEU A 21 -0.22 6.59 -3.30
N VAL A 22 -0.63 7.11 -2.14
CA VAL A 22 0.13 7.00 -0.89
C VAL A 22 0.30 5.53 -0.50
N LYS A 23 -0.77 4.75 -0.55
CA LYS A 23 -0.72 3.30 -0.31
C LYS A 23 0.17 2.57 -1.32
N LYS A 24 0.19 2.97 -2.59
CA LYS A 24 1.00 2.27 -3.60
C LYS A 24 2.48 2.57 -3.47
N PHE A 25 2.85 3.82 -3.19
CA PHE A 25 4.24 4.25 -3.22
C PHE A 25 4.90 4.30 -1.84
N PHE A 26 4.16 4.67 -0.79
CA PHE A 26 4.70 4.80 0.57
C PHE A 26 4.41 3.57 1.44
N TRP A 27 3.41 2.76 1.10
CA TRP A 27 3.27 1.42 1.68
C TRP A 27 4.25 0.46 0.97
N LYS A 28 5.55 0.69 1.14
CA LYS A 28 6.50 -0.42 1.03
C LYS A 28 6.04 -1.43 2.07
N LYS A 29 5.54 -2.59 1.63
CA LYS A 29 5.47 -3.76 2.51
C LYS A 29 6.86 -3.84 3.13
N SER A 30 6.97 -3.55 4.43
CA SER A 30 8.16 -3.88 5.19
C SER A 30 8.34 -5.35 4.88
N LYS A 31 9.34 -5.69 4.05
CA LYS A 31 9.74 -7.08 3.87
C LYS A 31 9.88 -7.55 5.31
N LYS A 32 9.06 -8.52 5.73
CA LYS A 32 9.28 -9.18 7.01
C LYS A 32 10.77 -9.43 7.00
N LYS A 33 11.52 -8.75 7.90
CA LYS A 33 12.93 -9.05 8.07
C LYS A 33 12.92 -10.56 8.21
N ARG A 34 13.58 -11.26 7.28
CA ARG A 34 13.72 -12.71 7.36
C ARG A 34 14.21 -12.95 8.78
N ALA A 35 13.32 -13.45 9.63
CA ALA A 35 13.71 -13.95 10.91
C ALA A 35 14.60 -15.11 10.52
N PHE A 36 15.89 -14.92 10.74
CA PHE A 36 16.88 -15.97 10.72
C PHE A 36 16.44 -16.97 11.79
N GLY A 37 15.59 -17.94 11.41
CA GLY A 37 14.94 -18.80 12.40
C GLY A 37 13.82 -19.75 11.94
N ASP A 38 13.41 -19.77 10.67
CA ASP A 38 12.27 -20.62 10.24
C ASP A 38 12.51 -21.42 8.96
N ALA A 39 13.76 -21.65 8.58
CA ALA A 39 14.06 -22.62 7.55
C ALA A 39 15.46 -23.18 7.77
N HIS A 40 15.52 -24.40 8.31
CA HIS A 40 16.57 -25.35 8.02
C HIS A 40 16.50 -25.67 6.52
N ASP A 41 16.90 -24.72 5.68
CA ASP A 41 17.09 -24.90 4.25
C ASP A 41 18.59 -24.93 4.02
N CYS A 42 19.15 -26.08 4.38
CA CYS A 42 20.46 -26.54 3.99
C CYS A 42 20.50 -26.70 2.46
N ASP A 43 20.74 -25.62 1.72
CA ASP A 43 21.04 -25.78 0.29
C ASP A 43 21.96 -24.72 -0.32
N ASN A 44 22.61 -23.85 0.46
CA ASN A 44 23.58 -22.91 -0.11
C ASN A 44 24.76 -22.65 0.84
N CYS A 45 25.51 -23.72 1.11
CA CYS A 45 26.90 -23.64 1.53
C CYS A 45 27.75 -23.02 0.41
N HIS A 46 28.48 -21.96 0.73
CA HIS A 46 29.71 -21.54 0.07
C HIS A 46 30.72 -21.19 1.16
#